data_AF-A0A7S3CCJ0-F1
#
_entry.id   AF-A0A7S3CCJ0-F1
#
_cell.length_a   1.000
_cell.length_b   1.000
_cell.length_c   1.000
_cell.angle_alpha   90.00
_cell.angle_beta   90.00
_cell.angle_gamma   90.00
#
_symmetry.space_group_name_H-M   'P 1'
#
loop_
_entity.id
_entity.type
_entity.pdbx_description
1 polymer ?
#
loop_
_entity_poly.entity_id
_entity_poly.type
_entity_poly.pdbx_seq_one_letter_code
_entity_poly.pdbx_strand_id
1 'polypeptide(L)'
;GELLSSMVARLDSRGSRTLAISYEATWPLSLLVDETSIAGYNSVFGAVTKALNAQHHLQKVWRKGRGLRPAAVRVVWCDQKVDFLRRDFAHFANAYRQYLFDQVEGANWRECRAKLEAGETTLEGLRAAHEAFLGECASRCLVEEKGFARCLRLALEFCRVCGEMAEGAAGAEEVRADEWSRRLEALRLDFDEGRSYLL
;
A
#
# COMPACT_ATOMS: atom_id res chain seq x y z
N GLY A 1 8.35 3.46 22.35
CA GLY A 1 7.16 3.97 23.05
C GLY A 1 6.58 5.20 22.37
N GLU A 2 7.41 6.13 21.90
CA GLU A 2 6.97 7.48 21.48
C GLU A 2 6.55 7.62 20.01
N LEU A 3 7.05 6.76 19.10
CA LEU A 3 6.72 6.84 17.65
C LEU A 3 5.24 6.57 17.33
N LEU A 4 4.52 5.84 18.21
CA LEU A 4 3.08 5.60 18.03
C LEU A 4 2.22 6.76 18.57
N SER A 5 2.75 7.59 19.47
CA SER A 5 1.99 8.70 20.10
C SER A 5 1.62 9.80 19.12
N SER A 6 2.28 9.88 17.97
CA SER A 6 2.11 10.99 17.03
C SER A 6 1.39 10.59 15.73
N MET A 7 0.76 9.42 15.70
CA MET A 7 -0.05 8.98 14.54
C MET A 7 -1.49 9.48 14.66
N VAL A 8 -1.97 10.20 13.64
CA VAL A 8 -3.34 10.71 13.54
C VAL A 8 -4.06 10.05 12.38
N ALA A 9 -5.25 9.50 12.63
CA ALA A 9 -6.12 8.99 11.58
C ALA A 9 -7.00 10.11 11.03
N ARG A 10 -7.00 10.28 9.71
CA ARG A 10 -7.88 11.18 8.96
C ARG A 10 -8.76 10.36 8.03
N LEU A 11 -9.95 10.86 7.71
CA LEU A 11 -10.81 10.24 6.70
C LEU A 11 -10.60 10.98 5.37
N ASP A 12 -10.40 10.23 4.29
CA ASP A 12 -10.43 10.82 2.95
C ASP A 12 -11.88 11.06 2.49
N SER A 13 -12.04 11.77 1.36
CA SER A 13 -13.35 12.07 0.76
C SER A 13 -14.14 10.83 0.31
N ARG A 14 -13.53 9.64 0.34
CA ARG A 14 -14.13 8.34 0.01
C ARG A 14 -14.40 7.50 1.27
N GLY A 15 -14.23 8.08 2.47
CA GLY A 15 -14.48 7.42 3.75
C GLY A 15 -13.39 6.43 4.18
N SER A 16 -12.25 6.40 3.49
CA SER A 16 -11.10 5.55 3.88
C SER A 16 -10.25 6.26 4.94
N ARG A 17 -9.83 5.53 5.98
CA ARG A 17 -8.93 6.06 7.02
C ARG A 17 -7.51 6.12 6.49
N THR A 18 -6.99 7.32 6.26
CA THR A 18 -5.57 7.60 6.01
C THR A 18 -4.87 7.89 7.32
N LEU A 19 -3.72 7.26 7.55
CA LEU A 19 -2.85 7.55 8.69
C LEU A 19 -1.86 8.63 8.29
N ALA A 20 -1.65 9.59 9.18
CA ALA A 20 -0.63 10.61 9.07
C ALA A 20 0.22 10.63 10.34
N ILE A 21 1.49 10.96 10.19
CA ILE A 21 2.43 11.23 11.28
C ILE A 21 2.41 12.74 11.52
N SER A 22 2.18 13.15 12.76
CA SER A 22 2.53 14.48 13.24
C SER A 22 3.91 14.42 13.90
N TYR A 23 4.77 15.39 13.61
CA TYR A 23 6.03 15.55 14.33
C TYR A 23 6.27 17.02 14.57
N GLU A 24 6.37 17.40 15.85
CA GLU A 24 6.73 18.74 16.26
C GLU A 24 8.23 18.78 16.53
N ALA A 25 8.98 19.34 15.59
CA ALA A 25 10.42 19.49 15.73
C ALA A 25 10.72 20.57 16.77
N THR A 26 11.51 20.23 17.79
CA THR A 26 12.04 21.23 18.72
C THR A 26 13.18 22.00 18.07
N TRP A 27 13.37 23.26 18.47
CA TRP A 27 14.56 24.01 18.09
C TRP A 27 15.85 23.25 18.50
N PRO A 28 16.90 23.22 17.66
CA PRO A 28 17.07 23.91 16.37
C PRO A 28 16.57 23.13 15.15
N LEU A 29 16.12 21.89 15.32
CA LEU A 29 15.72 21.02 14.20
C LEU A 29 14.50 21.56 13.45
N SER A 30 13.68 22.39 14.10
CA SER A 30 12.57 23.12 13.48
C SER A 30 13.00 24.02 12.31
N LEU A 31 14.29 24.36 12.20
CA LEU A 31 14.83 25.12 11.06
C LEU A 31 15.00 24.27 9.80
N LEU A 32 15.12 22.95 9.96
CA LEU A 32 15.27 21.98 8.87
C LEU A 32 13.97 21.23 8.60
N VAL A 33 13.25 20.85 9.66
CA VAL A 33 12.00 20.09 9.59
C VAL A 33 10.84 21.03 9.86
N ASP A 34 10.34 21.62 8.79
CA ASP A 34 9.18 22.51 8.78
C ASP A 34 7.87 21.75 8.46
N GLU A 35 6.75 22.46 8.46
CA GLU A 35 5.45 21.87 8.12
C GLU A 35 5.41 21.28 6.71
N THR A 36 6.15 21.87 5.76
CA THR A 36 6.21 21.39 4.37
C THR A 36 6.94 20.05 4.28
N SER A 37 8.03 19.89 5.03
CA SER A 37 8.76 18.64 5.18
C SER A 37 7.89 17.55 5.80
N ILE A 38 7.12 17.87 6.85
CA ILE A 38 6.17 16.94 7.47
C ILE A 38 5.07 16.51 6.50
N ALA A 39 4.58 17.42 5.65
CA ALA A 39 3.64 17.07 4.60
C ALA A 39 4.28 16.12 3.56
N GLY A 40 5.54 16.36 3.18
CA GLY A 40 6.32 15.47 2.30
C GLY A 40 6.47 14.07 2.87
N TYR A 41 6.88 13.96 4.15
CA TYR A 41 6.95 12.69 4.86
C TYR A 41 5.60 11.97 4.91
N ASN A 42 4.50 12.70 5.15
CA ASN A 42 3.16 12.14 5.16
C ASN A 42 2.70 11.61 3.80
N SER A 43 3.13 12.23 2.70
CA SER A 43 2.88 11.73 1.36
C SER A 43 3.53 10.36 1.14
N VAL A 44 4.83 10.26 1.43
CA VAL A 44 5.60 9.01 1.35
C VAL A 44 5.02 7.95 2.29
N PHE A 45 4.75 8.32 3.55
CA PHE A 45 4.15 7.44 4.54
C PHE A 45 2.77 6.93 4.11
N GLY A 46 1.95 7.79 3.51
CA GLY A 46 0.65 7.41 2.96
C GLY A 46 0.76 6.37 1.85
N ALA A 47 1.77 6.47 0.98
CA ALA A 47 2.01 5.49 -0.07
C ALA A 47 2.49 4.15 0.51
N VAL A 48 3.48 4.19 1.42
CA VAL A 48 4.01 3.00 2.11
C VAL A 48 2.90 2.30 2.90
N THR A 49 2.11 3.03 3.68
CA THR A 49 1.01 2.43 4.47
C THR A 49 -0.08 1.84 3.61
N LYS A 50 -0.42 2.42 2.45
CA LYS A 50 -1.35 1.78 1.50
C LYS A 50 -0.82 0.42 1.03
N ALA A 51 0.47 0.34 0.67
CA ALA A 51 1.10 -0.91 0.25
C ALA A 51 1.08 -1.96 1.37
N LEU A 52 1.48 -1.56 2.59
CA LEU A 52 1.48 -2.41 3.77
C LEU A 52 0.06 -2.88 4.15
N ASN A 53 -0.94 -2.00 4.07
CA ASN A 53 -2.33 -2.32 4.36
C ASN A 53 -2.88 -3.34 3.36
N ALA A 54 -2.63 -3.16 2.06
CA ALA A 54 -3.07 -4.13 1.06
C ALA A 54 -2.44 -5.51 1.31
N GLN A 55 -1.14 -5.56 1.60
CA GLN A 55 -0.46 -6.81 1.96
C GLN A 55 -1.08 -7.44 3.22
N HIS A 56 -1.34 -6.64 4.25
CA HIS A 56 -1.96 -7.12 5.49
C HIS A 56 -3.37 -7.68 5.25
N HIS A 57 -4.20 -6.96 4.51
CA HIS A 57 -5.58 -7.37 4.19
C HIS A 57 -5.60 -8.66 3.36
N LEU A 58 -4.72 -8.77 2.35
CA LEU A 58 -4.56 -9.99 1.56
C LEU A 58 -4.20 -11.18 2.47
N GLN A 59 -3.19 -11.02 3.34
CA GLN A 59 -2.80 -12.06 4.29
C GLN A 59 -3.90 -12.42 5.29
N LYS A 60 -4.70 -11.44 5.74
CA LYS A 60 -5.83 -11.65 6.65
C LYS A 60 -6.94 -12.45 5.96
N VAL A 61 -7.30 -12.06 4.75
CA VAL A 61 -8.31 -12.72 3.93
C VAL A 61 -7.90 -14.15 3.61
N TRP A 62 -6.63 -14.40 3.28
CA TRP A 62 -6.15 -15.76 3.02
C TRP A 62 -6.22 -16.67 4.24
N ARG A 63 -5.88 -16.14 5.42
CA ARG A 63 -5.99 -16.89 6.67
C ARG A 63 -7.44 -17.25 6.98
N LYS A 64 -8.36 -16.30 6.79
CA LYS A 64 -9.80 -16.54 6.96
C LYS A 64 -10.35 -17.54 5.95
N GLY A 65 -9.95 -17.43 4.68
CA GLY A 65 -10.37 -18.29 3.59
C GLY A 65 -10.07 -19.78 3.81
N ARG A 66 -8.89 -20.09 4.38
CA ARG A 66 -8.51 -21.47 4.75
C ARG A 66 -9.42 -22.10 5.81
N GLY A 67 -10.17 -21.29 6.56
CA GLY A 67 -11.07 -21.74 7.62
C GLY A 67 -12.55 -21.81 7.22
N LEU A 68 -12.89 -21.54 5.95
CA LEU A 68 -14.28 -21.47 5.50
C LEU A 68 -14.95 -22.86 5.52
N ARG A 69 -16.10 -22.93 6.19
CA ARG A 69 -16.84 -24.16 6.50
C ARG A 69 -18.02 -24.53 5.56
N PRO A 70 -18.66 -23.62 4.80
CA PRO A 70 -19.66 -24.04 3.82
C PRO A 70 -19.03 -24.60 2.55
N ALA A 71 -19.70 -25.60 1.96
CA ALA A 71 -19.21 -26.33 0.78
C ALA A 71 -19.15 -25.44 -0.48
N ALA A 72 -20.11 -24.54 -0.69
CA ALA A 72 -20.15 -23.72 -1.91
C ALA A 72 -19.06 -22.64 -1.97
N VAL A 73 -18.79 -21.97 -0.84
CA VAL A 73 -17.68 -21.00 -0.76
C VAL A 73 -16.34 -21.71 -0.91
N ARG A 74 -16.22 -22.96 -0.44
CA ARG A 74 -15.03 -23.78 -0.63
C ARG A 74 -14.80 -24.14 -2.10
N VAL A 75 -15.84 -24.40 -2.89
CA VAL A 75 -15.68 -24.70 -4.32
C VAL A 75 -15.04 -23.53 -5.06
N VAL A 76 -15.54 -22.30 -4.86
CA VAL A 76 -14.95 -21.10 -5.47
C VAL A 76 -13.57 -20.80 -4.89
N TRP A 77 -13.36 -20.99 -3.58
CA TRP A 77 -12.07 -20.73 -2.93
C TRP A 77 -10.97 -21.73 -3.32
N CYS A 78 -11.35 -22.97 -3.64
CA CYS A 78 -10.46 -24.02 -4.09
C CYS A 78 -10.31 -24.07 -5.61
N ASP A 79 -10.98 -23.18 -6.36
CA ASP A 79 -10.75 -23.01 -7.78
C ASP A 79 -9.30 -22.56 -8.02
N GLN A 80 -8.61 -23.29 -8.89
CA GLN A 80 -7.24 -22.98 -9.29
C GLN A 80 -7.10 -21.54 -9.78
N LYS A 81 -8.08 -21.01 -10.52
CA LYS A 81 -8.08 -19.63 -11.03
C LYS A 81 -8.02 -18.61 -9.90
N VAL A 82 -8.83 -18.81 -8.86
CA VAL A 82 -8.87 -17.94 -7.68
C VAL A 82 -7.55 -18.05 -6.93
N ASP A 83 -7.00 -19.25 -6.79
CA ASP A 83 -5.72 -19.48 -6.14
C ASP A 83 -4.53 -18.86 -6.91
N PHE A 84 -4.56 -18.84 -8.24
CA PHE A 84 -3.57 -18.13 -9.06
C PHE A 84 -3.69 -16.62 -8.88
N LEU A 85 -4.89 -16.06 -9.04
CA LEU A 85 -5.14 -14.62 -8.84
C LEU A 85 -4.67 -14.16 -7.46
N ARG A 86 -4.92 -15.00 -6.45
CA ARG A 86 -4.49 -14.81 -5.07
C ARG A 86 -2.96 -14.69 -4.95
N ARG A 87 -2.22 -15.62 -5.56
CA ARG A 87 -0.76 -15.63 -5.57
C ARG A 87 -0.21 -14.43 -6.32
N ASP A 88 -0.85 -14.03 -7.41
CA ASP A 88 -0.44 -12.89 -8.22
C ASP A 88 -0.58 -11.57 -7.45
N PHE A 89 -1.71 -11.33 -6.78
CA PHE A 89 -1.86 -10.19 -5.88
C PHE A 89 -0.85 -10.22 -4.73
N ALA A 90 -0.53 -11.41 -4.20
CA ALA A 90 0.47 -11.57 -3.15
C ALA A 90 1.87 -11.17 -3.61
N HIS A 91 2.26 -11.69 -4.76
CA HIS A 91 3.55 -11.44 -5.37
C HIS A 91 3.69 -9.96 -5.67
N PHE A 92 2.67 -9.36 -6.31
CA PHE A 92 2.63 -7.94 -6.59
C PHE A 92 2.75 -7.08 -5.32
N ALA A 93 1.93 -7.33 -4.30
CA ALA A 93 1.97 -6.54 -3.08
C ALA A 93 3.31 -6.65 -2.34
N ASN A 94 3.93 -7.85 -2.32
CA ASN A 94 5.24 -8.03 -1.70
C ASN A 94 6.36 -7.38 -2.52
N ALA A 95 6.36 -7.55 -3.84
CA ALA A 95 7.34 -6.92 -4.73
C ALA A 95 7.26 -5.39 -4.65
N TYR A 96 6.04 -4.83 -4.64
CA TYR A 96 5.85 -3.40 -4.51
C TYR A 96 6.32 -2.87 -3.15
N ARG A 97 5.96 -3.57 -2.05
CA ARG A 97 6.47 -3.22 -0.72
C ARG A 97 8.01 -3.22 -0.71
N GLN A 98 8.63 -4.27 -1.22
CA GLN A 98 10.09 -4.38 -1.26
C GLN A 98 10.71 -3.25 -2.08
N TYR A 99 10.16 -2.94 -3.25
CA TYR A 99 10.56 -1.80 -4.05
C TYR A 99 10.50 -0.49 -3.26
N LEU A 100 9.40 -0.22 -2.54
CA LEU A 100 9.28 1.00 -1.72
C LEU A 100 10.37 1.09 -0.65
N PHE A 101 10.67 -0.01 0.05
CA PHE A 101 11.77 -0.05 1.03
C PHE A 101 13.12 0.20 0.35
N ASP A 102 13.39 -0.44 -0.78
CA ASP A 102 14.64 -0.29 -1.52
C ASP A 102 14.84 1.15 -2.06
N GLN A 103 13.75 1.84 -2.45
CA GLN A 103 13.83 3.24 -2.87
C GLN A 103 14.06 4.18 -1.69
N VAL A 104 13.27 4.05 -0.62
CA VAL A 104 13.28 4.99 0.52
C VAL A 104 14.51 4.78 1.41
N GLU A 105 14.71 3.58 1.95
CA GLU A 105 15.84 3.27 2.85
C GLU A 105 17.14 3.00 2.08
N GLY A 106 17.01 2.55 0.84
CA GLY A 106 18.16 2.22 0.00
C GLY A 106 18.68 3.43 -0.78
N ALA A 107 18.14 3.66 -1.98
CA ALA A 107 18.72 4.58 -2.94
C ALA A 107 18.69 6.05 -2.48
N ASN A 108 17.52 6.53 -2.07
CA ASN A 108 17.32 7.96 -1.79
C ASN A 108 18.06 8.37 -0.51
N TRP A 109 17.98 7.56 0.54
CA TRP A 109 18.67 7.86 1.79
C TRP A 109 20.19 7.83 1.63
N ARG A 110 20.75 6.86 0.90
CA ARG A 110 22.19 6.81 0.63
C ARG A 110 22.67 8.02 -0.16
N GLU A 111 21.91 8.46 -1.16
CA GLU A 111 22.25 9.65 -1.94
C GLU A 111 22.19 10.92 -1.08
N CYS A 112 21.13 11.10 -0.29
CA CYS A 112 21.01 12.20 0.66
C CYS A 112 22.18 12.19 1.65
N ARG A 113 22.49 11.04 2.23
CA ARG A 113 23.57 10.89 3.20
C ARG A 113 24.93 11.22 2.60
N ALA A 114 25.21 10.78 1.37
CA ALA A 114 26.45 11.12 0.68
C ALA A 114 26.57 12.64 0.45
N LYS A 115 25.48 13.33 0.09
CA LYS A 115 25.45 14.79 -0.06
C LYS A 115 25.71 15.50 1.28
N LEU A 116 25.15 14.99 2.38
CA LEU A 116 25.37 15.53 3.73
C LEU A 116 26.81 15.29 4.22
N GLU A 117 27.36 14.10 3.98
CA GLU A 117 28.73 13.72 4.36
C GLU A 117 29.80 14.41 3.51
N ALA A 118 29.46 14.88 2.31
CA ALA A 118 30.36 15.64 1.43
C ALA A 118 30.72 17.05 1.94
N GLY A 119 30.24 17.44 3.13
CA GLY A 119 30.70 18.63 3.84
C GLY A 119 29.82 19.86 3.69
N GLU A 120 28.51 19.68 3.46
CA GLU A 120 27.57 20.80 3.46
C GLU A 120 27.47 21.40 4.87
N THR A 121 28.01 22.61 5.03
CA THR A 121 28.09 23.31 6.32
C THR A 121 27.06 24.44 6.43
N THR A 122 26.34 24.74 5.35
CA THR A 122 25.33 25.79 5.32
C THR A 122 23.94 25.23 5.62
N LEU A 123 23.15 25.97 6.42
CA LEU A 123 21.77 25.57 6.74
C LEU A 123 20.91 25.44 5.48
N GLU A 124 21.07 26.35 4.51
CA GLU A 124 20.34 26.33 3.25
C GLU A 124 20.71 25.12 2.39
N GLY A 125 22.00 24.74 2.34
CA GLY A 125 22.43 23.53 1.64
C GLY A 125 21.87 22.25 2.27
N LEU A 126 21.84 22.18 3.62
CA LEU A 126 21.21 21.07 4.34
C LEU A 126 19.71 20.98 4.05
N ARG A 127 19.02 22.12 4.04
CA ARG A 127 17.59 22.21 3.72
C ARG A 127 17.31 21.78 2.28
N ALA A 128 18.08 22.28 1.31
CA ALA A 128 17.93 21.91 -0.09
C ALA A 128 18.18 20.41 -0.33
N ALA A 129 19.18 19.82 0.34
CA ALA A 129 19.45 18.39 0.26
C ALA A 129 18.28 17.56 0.84
N HIS A 130 17.69 18.02 1.93
CA HIS A 130 16.54 17.37 2.57
C HIS A 130 15.25 17.49 1.74
N GLU A 131 14.95 18.66 1.19
CA GLU A 131 13.82 18.88 0.28
C GLU A 131 13.97 18.02 -0.99
N ALA A 132 15.18 17.95 -1.57
CA ALA A 132 15.45 17.09 -2.72
C ALA A 132 15.24 15.61 -2.40
N PHE A 133 15.72 15.13 -1.24
CA PHE A 133 15.49 13.76 -0.77
C PHE A 133 14.01 13.43 -0.66
N LEU A 134 13.21 14.32 -0.05
CA LEU A 134 11.77 14.12 0.09
C LEU A 134 11.06 14.12 -1.27
N GLY A 135 11.44 15.04 -2.17
CA GLY A 135 10.90 15.09 -3.53
C GLY A 135 11.20 13.81 -4.33
N GLU A 136 12.43 13.32 -4.26
CA GLU A 136 12.82 12.05 -4.90
C GLU A 136 12.11 10.84 -4.28
N CYS A 137 11.93 10.80 -2.96
CA CYS A 137 11.15 9.77 -2.30
C CYS A 137 9.69 9.79 -2.75
N ALA A 138 9.06 10.95 -2.80
CA ALA A 138 7.68 11.07 -3.26
C ALA A 138 7.53 10.65 -4.73
N SER A 139 8.45 11.08 -5.61
CA SER A 139 8.44 10.70 -7.03
C SER A 139 8.67 9.19 -7.22
N ARG A 140 9.65 8.61 -6.54
CA ARG A 140 10.04 7.19 -6.70
C ARG A 140 9.13 6.24 -5.94
N CYS A 141 8.38 6.67 -4.92
CA CYS A 141 7.36 5.84 -4.28
C CYS A 141 6.12 5.61 -5.16
N LEU A 142 6.12 6.11 -6.40
CA LEU A 142 5.05 5.92 -7.38
C LEU A 142 3.69 6.38 -6.85
N VAL A 143 3.69 7.40 -5.99
CA VAL A 143 2.50 7.91 -5.30
C VAL A 143 1.40 8.32 -6.29
N GLU A 144 1.80 8.70 -7.50
CA GLU A 144 0.92 9.12 -8.59
C GLU A 144 0.79 8.10 -9.74
N GLU A 145 1.49 6.96 -9.67
CA GLU A 145 1.50 6.04 -10.80
C GLU A 145 0.19 5.24 -10.87
N LYS A 146 -0.58 5.55 -11.92
CA LYS A 146 -1.96 5.09 -12.07
C LYS A 146 -2.06 3.56 -12.13
N GLY A 147 -1.05 2.88 -12.68
CA GLY A 147 -0.96 1.43 -12.78
C GLY A 147 -0.88 0.78 -11.40
N PHE A 148 0.13 1.15 -10.59
CA PHE A 148 0.27 0.60 -9.24
C PHE A 148 -0.94 0.89 -8.36
N ALA A 149 -1.43 2.13 -8.39
CA ALA A 149 -2.59 2.50 -7.62
C ALA A 149 -3.84 1.69 -8.04
N ARG A 150 -3.99 1.38 -9.34
CA ARG A 150 -5.06 0.49 -9.83
C ARG A 150 -4.88 -0.93 -9.31
N CYS A 151 -3.70 -1.53 -9.48
CA CYS A 151 -3.40 -2.89 -9.02
C CYS A 151 -3.61 -3.06 -7.51
N LEU A 152 -3.22 -2.06 -6.71
CA LEU A 152 -3.43 -2.07 -5.26
C LEU A 152 -4.92 -1.96 -4.89
N ARG A 153 -5.69 -1.12 -5.59
CA ARG A 153 -7.14 -1.04 -5.42
C ARG A 153 -7.82 -2.36 -5.76
N LEU A 154 -7.43 -3.00 -6.87
CA LEU A 154 -7.95 -4.31 -7.27
C LEU A 154 -7.62 -5.39 -6.23
N ALA A 155 -6.43 -5.35 -5.63
CA ALA A 155 -6.05 -6.26 -4.55
C ALA A 155 -6.93 -6.08 -3.30
N LEU A 156 -7.24 -4.84 -2.92
CA LEU A 156 -8.15 -4.52 -1.82
C LEU A 156 -9.59 -4.91 -2.14
N GLU A 157 -10.03 -4.72 -3.38
CA GLU A 157 -11.35 -5.14 -3.84
C GLU A 157 -11.48 -6.66 -3.82
N PHE A 158 -10.46 -7.39 -4.27
CA PHE A 158 -10.37 -8.84 -4.09
C PHE A 158 -10.52 -9.23 -2.61
N CYS A 159 -9.83 -8.53 -1.70
CA CYS A 159 -9.98 -8.76 -0.26
C CYS A 159 -11.42 -8.55 0.22
N ARG A 160 -12.11 -7.52 -0.28
CA ARG A 160 -13.51 -7.22 0.05
C ARG A 160 -14.44 -8.31 -0.45
N VAL A 161 -14.34 -8.69 -1.72
CA VAL A 161 -15.11 -9.79 -2.33
C VAL A 161 -14.92 -11.08 -1.52
N CYS A 162 -13.69 -11.40 -1.16
CA CYS A 162 -13.39 -12.55 -0.31
C CYS A 162 -13.96 -12.44 1.12
N GLY A 163 -14.04 -11.24 1.69
CA GLY A 163 -14.70 -10.99 2.96
C GLY A 163 -16.22 -11.21 2.89
N GLU A 164 -16.86 -10.69 1.85
CA GLU A 164 -18.29 -10.88 1.59
C GLU A 164 -18.64 -12.35 1.37
N MET A 165 -17.79 -13.09 0.64
CA MET A 165 -17.92 -14.54 0.49
C MET A 165 -17.84 -15.27 1.83
N ALA A 166 -16.96 -14.82 2.73
CA ALA A 166 -16.77 -15.43 4.04
C ALA A 166 -17.94 -15.17 5.00
N GLU A 167 -18.53 -13.98 4.95
CA GLU A 167 -19.62 -13.53 5.84
C GLU A 167 -21.00 -13.95 5.29
N GLY A 168 -21.15 -13.95 3.97
CA GLY A 168 -22.39 -14.20 3.26
C GLY A 168 -22.82 -15.65 3.18
N ALA A 169 -22.10 -16.60 3.76
CA ALA A 169 -22.32 -18.04 3.66
C ALA A 169 -23.73 -18.60 4.06
N ALA A 170 -24.68 -17.77 4.49
CA ALA A 170 -26.03 -18.17 4.86
C ALA A 170 -27.03 -17.91 3.71
N GLY A 171 -27.22 -18.87 2.80
CA GLY A 171 -28.36 -18.93 1.87
C GLY A 171 -28.05 -18.73 0.37
N ALA A 172 -28.78 -19.48 -0.47
CA ALA A 172 -28.71 -19.57 -1.94
C ALA A 172 -27.28 -19.79 -2.49
N GLU A 173 -26.69 -20.91 -2.10
CA GLU A 173 -25.26 -21.24 -2.30
C GLU A 173 -24.80 -21.28 -3.78
N GLU A 174 -25.62 -21.79 -4.71
CA GLU A 174 -25.21 -22.03 -6.10
C GLU A 174 -25.23 -20.77 -6.97
N VAL A 175 -26.33 -20.00 -6.94
CA VAL A 175 -26.46 -18.72 -7.67
C VAL A 175 -25.39 -17.71 -7.24
N ARG A 176 -25.00 -17.75 -5.97
CA ARG A 176 -23.97 -16.87 -5.43
C ARG A 176 -22.57 -17.32 -5.84
N ALA A 177 -22.31 -18.62 -5.94
CA ALA A 177 -21.02 -19.13 -6.40
C ALA A 177 -20.70 -18.67 -7.84
N ASP A 178 -21.69 -18.66 -8.73
CA ASP A 178 -21.53 -18.14 -10.10
C ASP A 178 -21.26 -16.63 -10.12
N GLU A 179 -21.98 -15.87 -9.29
CA GLU A 179 -21.78 -14.43 -9.16
C GLU A 179 -20.36 -14.11 -8.65
N TRP A 180 -19.89 -14.82 -7.62
CA TRP A 180 -18.54 -14.67 -7.10
C TRP A 180 -17.49 -15.01 -8.14
N SER A 181 -17.68 -16.09 -8.89
CA SER A 181 -16.78 -16.50 -9.97
C SER A 181 -16.66 -15.41 -11.03
N ARG A 182 -17.79 -14.84 -11.49
CA ARG A 182 -17.78 -13.73 -12.47
C ARG A 182 -17.07 -12.48 -11.95
N ARG A 183 -17.30 -12.11 -10.68
CA ARG A 183 -16.62 -10.95 -10.06
C ARG A 183 -15.10 -11.17 -9.97
N LEU A 184 -14.67 -12.38 -9.62
CA LEU A 184 -13.24 -12.73 -9.53
C LEU A 184 -12.58 -12.78 -10.91
N GLU A 185 -13.28 -13.27 -11.94
CA GLU A 185 -12.78 -13.24 -13.32
C GLU A 185 -12.65 -11.81 -13.86
N ALA A 186 -13.62 -10.94 -13.59
CA ALA A 186 -13.53 -9.51 -13.94
C ALA A 186 -12.32 -8.86 -13.27
N LEU A 187 -12.12 -9.10 -11.96
CA LEU A 187 -10.96 -8.59 -11.22
C LEU A 187 -9.64 -9.09 -11.79
N ARG A 188 -9.59 -10.34 -12.25
CA ARG A 188 -8.40 -10.89 -12.90
C ARG A 188 -8.08 -10.16 -14.20
N LEU A 189 -9.08 -9.99 -15.08
CA LEU A 189 -8.89 -9.30 -16.36
C LEU A 189 -8.44 -7.85 -16.14
N ASP A 190 -9.06 -7.15 -15.19
CA ASP A 190 -8.67 -5.78 -14.80
C ASP A 190 -7.25 -5.72 -14.24
N PHE A 191 -6.84 -6.75 -13.50
CA PHE A 191 -5.50 -6.83 -12.93
C PHE A 191 -4.44 -7.14 -13.98
N ASP A 192 -4.73 -8.04 -14.92
CA ASP A 192 -3.84 -8.35 -16.04
C ASP A 192 -3.66 -7.12 -16.95
N GLU A 193 -4.73 -6.37 -17.21
CA GLU A 193 -4.65 -5.10 -17.91
C GLU A 193 -3.83 -4.07 -17.10
N GLY A 194 -4.12 -3.93 -15.80
CA GLY A 194 -3.36 -3.06 -14.89
C GLY A 194 -1.86 -3.37 -14.86
N ARG A 195 -1.49 -4.65 -14.88
CA ARG A 195 -0.10 -5.12 -14.94
C ARG A 195 0.58 -4.85 -16.26
N SER A 196 -0.14 -4.85 -17.38
CA SER A 196 0.44 -4.53 -18.69
C SER A 196 0.95 -3.10 -18.78
N TYR A 197 0.42 -2.18 -17.96
CA TYR A 197 0.94 -0.81 -17.84
C TYR A 197 2.19 -0.70 -16.96
N LEU A 198 2.59 -1.78 -16.28
CA LEU A 198 3.71 -1.82 -15.33
C LEU A 198 4.94 -2.57 -15.87
N LEU A 199 4.83 -3.18 -17.05
CA LEU A 199 5.88 -3.91 -17.77
C LEU A 199 6.26 -3.14 -19.04
#